data_AF-A0A4R3JGI2-F1
#
_entry.id   AF-A0A4R3JGI2-F1
#
_cell.length_a   1.000
_cell.length_b   1.000
_cell.length_c   1.000
_cell.angle_alpha   90.00
_cell.angle_beta   90.00
_cell.angle_gamma   90.00
#
_symmetry.space_group_name_H-M   'P 1'
#
loop_
_entity.id
_entity.type
_entity.pdbx_description
1 polymer ?
#
loop_
_entity_poly.entity_id
_entity_poly.type
_entity_poly.pdbx_seq_one_letter_code
_entity_poly.pdbx_strand_id
1 'polypeptide(L)'
;MGARLSMENILIISNKLKISLAAAAMAVSGGMASAATVVIEATGQFIVPDAVDSITVLLIGGGGGGAGTHWGGGGSGYLAGGTFSVTAGDVYNVMVGEGGGNSGCAGNSCFGGEGGTTIFGNLLMAAGGGSVSEYFQGGGAGGSGGGGAGNAGFGGIGGAGGTDGEDGRQYPGGQGQGIATWNALLGMISEQSVTAGAGGLAGESSHAGGGGGGGILIDGLGLAGGDGFGASFAGATGGIGYGAGGGSGGYQSGMGYQMGGAGADGVVIVQYADAAIAPVPLPASFGMLLAGCGSLLLRRRRKAA
;
A
#
# COMPACT_ATOMS: atom_id res chain seq x y z
N MET A 1 -62.09 34.81 -21.91
CA MET A 1 -60.64 35.12 -21.97
C MET A 1 -59.86 33.95 -21.42
N GLY A 2 -59.26 33.13 -22.28
CA GLY A 2 -58.38 32.03 -21.87
C GLY A 2 -56.94 32.49 -22.01
N ALA A 3 -56.21 32.57 -20.90
CA ALA A 3 -54.78 32.88 -20.93
C ALA A 3 -54.05 31.72 -21.61
N ARG A 4 -53.59 31.94 -22.86
CA ARG A 4 -52.62 31.07 -23.51
C ARG A 4 -51.27 31.39 -22.90
N LEU A 5 -50.72 30.46 -22.12
CA LEU A 5 -49.30 30.48 -21.76
C LEU A 5 -48.50 30.34 -23.07
N SER A 6 -47.61 31.30 -23.35
CA SER A 6 -46.72 31.21 -24.50
C SER A 6 -45.77 30.01 -24.32
N MET A 7 -45.34 29.41 -25.43
CA MET A 7 -44.41 28.27 -25.41
C MET A 7 -43.10 28.59 -24.67
N GLU A 8 -42.64 29.84 -24.67
CA GLU A 8 -41.47 30.27 -23.91
C GLU A 8 -41.66 30.12 -22.40
N ASN A 9 -42.85 30.43 -21.87
CA ASN A 9 -43.14 30.25 -20.44
C ASN A 9 -43.18 28.77 -20.03
N ILE A 10 -43.58 27.87 -20.94
CA ILE A 10 -43.60 26.42 -20.69
C ILE A 10 -42.17 25.85 -20.64
N LEU A 11 -41.28 26.33 -21.52
CA LEU A 11 -39.89 25.88 -21.58
C LEU A 11 -39.09 26.29 -20.33
N ILE A 12 -39.29 27.52 -19.85
CA ILE A 12 -38.62 28.03 -18.64
C ILE A 12 -39.05 27.26 -17.38
N ILE A 13 -40.34 26.92 -17.26
CA ILE A 13 -40.86 26.14 -16.12
C ILE A 13 -40.30 24.71 -16.14
N SER A 14 -40.21 24.08 -17.32
CA SER A 14 -39.66 22.72 -17.49
C SER A 14 -38.19 22.62 -17.06
N ASN A 15 -37.35 23.59 -17.46
CA ASN A 15 -35.93 23.59 -17.08
C ASN A 15 -35.72 23.85 -15.58
N LYS A 16 -36.51 24.74 -14.97
CA LYS A 16 -36.44 24.96 -13.52
C LYS A 16 -36.85 23.72 -12.72
N LEU A 17 -37.87 22.98 -13.17
CA LEU A 17 -38.32 21.75 -12.50
C LEU A 17 -37.29 20.61 -12.58
N LYS A 18 -36.55 20.50 -13.69
CA LYS A 18 -35.47 19.52 -13.85
C LYS A 18 -34.29 19.80 -12.91
N ILE A 19 -33.95 21.08 -12.75
CA ILE A 19 -32.84 21.50 -11.86
C ILE A 19 -33.18 21.22 -10.39
N SER A 20 -34.42 21.45 -9.95
CA SER A 20 -34.82 21.19 -8.56
C SER A 20 -35.06 19.71 -8.23
N LEU A 21 -35.47 18.87 -9.19
CA LEU A 21 -35.52 17.42 -8.97
C LEU A 21 -34.12 16.80 -8.82
N ALA A 22 -33.12 17.28 -9.56
CA ALA A 22 -31.74 16.80 -9.45
C ALA A 22 -31.13 17.12 -8.07
N ALA A 23 -31.39 18.31 -7.53
CA ALA A 23 -30.94 18.70 -6.19
C ALA A 23 -31.64 17.92 -5.06
N ALA A 24 -32.94 17.61 -5.21
CA ALA A 24 -33.67 16.80 -4.24
C ALA A 24 -33.27 15.31 -4.28
N ALA A 25 -32.93 14.77 -5.45
CA ALA A 25 -32.40 13.41 -5.58
C ALA A 25 -31.03 13.24 -4.89
N MET A 26 -30.17 14.26 -4.96
CA MET A 26 -28.89 14.30 -4.24
C MET A 26 -29.03 14.32 -2.71
N ALA A 27 -30.16 14.80 -2.18
CA ALA A 27 -30.43 14.85 -0.73
C ALA A 27 -31.10 13.58 -0.18
N VAL A 28 -31.65 12.70 -1.04
CA VAL A 28 -32.37 11.48 -0.63
C VAL A 28 -31.53 10.21 -0.80
N SER A 29 -30.49 10.23 -1.63
CA SER A 29 -29.38 9.30 -1.45
C SER A 29 -28.58 9.78 -0.25
N GLY A 30 -28.92 9.34 0.96
CA GLY A 30 -28.02 9.49 2.11
C GLY A 30 -26.66 8.98 1.66
N GLY A 31 -25.74 9.92 1.40
CA GLY A 31 -24.45 9.63 0.81
C GLY A 31 -23.79 8.61 1.71
N MET A 32 -23.58 7.39 1.19
CA MET A 32 -22.77 6.43 1.90
C MET A 32 -21.43 7.13 2.13
N ALA A 33 -21.00 7.21 3.39
CA ALA A 33 -19.71 7.78 3.73
C ALA A 33 -18.67 7.11 2.82
N SER A 34 -18.10 7.88 1.89
CA SER A 34 -17.00 7.39 1.07
C SER A 34 -15.84 7.20 2.03
N ALA A 35 -15.18 6.05 2.04
CA ALA A 35 -13.93 5.99 2.79
C ALA A 35 -12.84 6.74 2.02
N ALA A 36 -11.96 7.40 2.76
CA ALA A 36 -10.78 8.08 2.25
C ALA A 36 -9.54 7.28 2.68
N THR A 37 -8.51 7.30 1.83
CA THR A 37 -7.23 6.63 2.11
C THR A 37 -6.07 7.60 1.92
N VAL A 38 -5.12 7.55 2.85
CA VAL A 38 -3.88 8.33 2.83
C VAL A 38 -2.70 7.35 2.84
N VAL A 39 -1.79 7.51 1.88
CA VAL A 39 -0.53 6.75 1.79
C VAL A 39 0.62 7.67 2.22
N ILE A 40 1.42 7.21 3.18
CA ILE A 40 2.52 7.97 3.78
C ILE A 40 3.82 7.22 3.53
N GLU A 41 4.61 7.76 2.60
CA GLU A 41 5.88 7.17 2.14
C GLU A 41 7.11 7.83 2.78
N ALA A 42 6.91 8.88 3.57
CA ALA A 42 7.99 9.61 4.24
C ALA A 42 7.62 9.91 5.70
N THR A 43 8.65 9.92 6.56
CA THR A 43 8.52 10.31 7.98
C THR A 43 7.92 11.71 8.11
N GLY A 44 6.97 11.87 9.03
CA GLY A 44 6.20 13.10 9.20
C GLY A 44 5.11 12.97 10.25
N GLN A 45 3.96 13.56 9.97
CA GLN A 45 2.80 13.55 10.87
C GLN A 45 1.52 13.26 10.09
N PHE A 46 0.61 12.53 10.72
CA PHE A 46 -0.77 12.38 10.30
C PHE A 46 -1.66 13.13 11.30
N ILE A 47 -2.55 13.98 10.79
CA ILE A 47 -3.54 14.70 11.59
C ILE A 47 -4.90 14.08 11.29
N VAL A 48 -5.60 13.61 12.31
CA VAL A 48 -6.92 13.02 12.17
C VAL A 48 -7.88 14.09 11.63
N PRO A 49 -8.53 13.87 10.48
CA PRO A 49 -9.45 14.83 9.91
C PRO A 49 -10.65 15.11 10.82
N ASP A 50 -11.31 16.23 10.55
CA ASP A 50 -12.54 16.58 11.24
C ASP A 50 -13.61 15.48 11.07
N ALA A 51 -14.38 15.25 12.14
CA ALA A 51 -15.46 14.27 12.20
C ALA A 51 -15.06 12.81 11.93
N VAL A 52 -13.75 12.49 11.98
CA VAL A 52 -13.24 11.11 12.04
C VAL A 52 -13.07 10.69 13.50
N ASP A 53 -13.66 9.56 13.87
CA ASP A 53 -13.58 8.95 15.20
C ASP A 53 -12.92 7.55 15.18
N SER A 54 -12.58 7.06 13.99
CA SER A 54 -11.97 5.76 13.78
C SER A 54 -11.08 5.76 12.53
N ILE A 55 -9.90 5.13 12.64
CA ILE A 55 -8.97 4.92 11.53
C ILE A 55 -8.57 3.44 11.47
N THR A 56 -8.40 2.91 10.27
CA THR A 56 -7.72 1.63 10.00
C THR A 56 -6.33 1.93 9.46
N VAL A 57 -5.32 1.36 10.09
CA VAL A 57 -3.91 1.55 9.72
C VAL A 57 -3.32 0.22 9.31
N LEU A 58 -2.63 0.19 8.17
CA LEU A 58 -1.77 -0.91 7.73
C LEU A 58 -0.38 -0.33 7.48
N LEU A 59 0.66 -1.00 7.96
CA LEU A 59 2.04 -0.57 7.76
C LEU A 59 2.96 -1.75 7.48
N ILE A 60 4.01 -1.47 6.71
CA ILE A 60 5.12 -2.40 6.45
C ILE A 60 6.43 -1.73 6.85
N GLY A 61 7.31 -2.48 7.51
CA GLY A 61 8.70 -2.05 7.76
C GLY A 61 9.49 -1.86 6.46
N GLY A 62 10.68 -1.26 6.55
CA GLY A 62 11.64 -1.29 5.44
C GLY A 62 12.14 -2.71 5.19
N GLY A 63 12.45 -3.06 3.94
CA GLY A 63 13.02 -4.36 3.60
C GLY A 63 14.48 -4.47 3.98
N GLY A 64 14.98 -5.68 4.24
CA GLY A 64 16.41 -5.92 4.48
C GLY A 64 17.21 -5.85 3.18
N GLY A 65 18.47 -5.44 3.27
CA GLY A 65 19.42 -5.49 2.16
C GLY A 65 19.87 -6.92 1.86
N GLY A 66 20.13 -7.21 0.59
CA GLY A 66 20.75 -8.45 0.16
C GLY A 66 22.24 -8.46 0.53
N ALA A 67 22.78 -9.62 0.90
CA ALA A 67 24.22 -9.74 1.07
C ALA A 67 24.94 -9.84 -0.28
N GLY A 68 26.21 -9.49 -0.30
CA GLY A 68 27.05 -9.62 -1.48
C GLY A 68 27.48 -11.06 -1.74
N THR A 69 28.29 -11.26 -2.78
CA THR A 69 29.12 -12.47 -2.96
C THR A 69 28.38 -13.78 -2.71
N HIS A 70 27.28 -14.01 -3.43
CA HIS A 70 26.51 -15.27 -3.44
C HIS A 70 25.76 -15.68 -2.16
N TRP A 71 25.52 -14.74 -1.25
CA TRP A 71 24.76 -14.99 -0.02
C TRP A 71 23.24 -14.85 -0.21
N GLY A 72 22.49 -14.93 0.89
CA GLY A 72 21.03 -14.87 0.86
C GLY A 72 20.54 -13.47 0.50
N GLY A 73 19.34 -13.41 -0.08
CA GLY A 73 18.62 -12.16 -0.30
C GLY A 73 18.05 -11.60 1.01
N GLY A 74 17.72 -10.30 1.04
CA GLY A 74 17.06 -9.68 2.18
C GLY A 74 15.58 -10.07 2.26
N GLY A 75 15.03 -10.18 3.48
CA GLY A 75 13.60 -10.35 3.68
C GLY A 75 12.85 -9.02 3.50
N SER A 76 11.55 -9.06 3.21
CA SER A 76 10.76 -7.81 3.23
C SER A 76 10.44 -7.36 4.65
N GLY A 77 10.02 -6.11 4.82
CA GLY A 77 9.46 -5.62 6.08
C GLY A 77 8.29 -6.47 6.55
N TYR A 78 8.10 -6.54 7.87
CA TYR A 78 6.92 -7.21 8.43
C TYR A 78 5.67 -6.35 8.25
N LEU A 79 4.51 -6.98 8.13
CA LEU A 79 3.23 -6.27 8.17
C LEU A 79 2.68 -6.19 9.59
N ALA A 80 2.06 -5.07 9.90
CA ALA A 80 1.18 -4.91 11.05
C ALA A 80 -0.01 -4.02 10.69
N GLY A 81 -1.17 -4.29 11.29
CA GLY A 81 -2.40 -3.57 11.01
C GLY A 81 -3.34 -3.54 12.22
N GLY A 82 -4.19 -2.53 12.28
CA GLY A 82 -5.17 -2.33 13.35
C GLY A 82 -6.22 -1.27 13.02
N THR A 83 -7.36 -1.33 13.72
CA THR A 83 -8.37 -0.26 13.70
C THR A 83 -8.42 0.39 15.08
N PHE A 84 -8.37 1.72 15.11
CA PHE A 84 -8.20 2.49 16.33
C PHE A 84 -9.26 3.58 16.42
N SER A 85 -9.85 3.74 17.60
CA SER A 85 -10.65 4.91 17.93
C SER A 85 -9.74 6.11 18.13
N VAL A 86 -10.10 7.24 17.51
CA VAL A 86 -9.32 8.47 17.51
C VAL A 86 -10.21 9.67 17.75
N THR A 87 -9.62 10.82 18.04
CA THR A 87 -10.33 12.11 18.09
C THR A 87 -9.89 12.97 16.93
N ALA A 88 -10.84 13.67 16.30
CA ALA A 88 -10.56 14.69 15.30
C ALA A 88 -9.52 15.70 15.82
N GLY A 89 -8.51 15.99 14.99
CA GLY A 89 -7.39 16.87 15.34
C GLY A 89 -6.25 16.20 16.11
N ASP A 90 -6.38 14.93 16.51
CA ASP A 90 -5.24 14.16 17.05
C ASP A 90 -4.08 14.15 16.05
N VAL A 91 -2.85 14.25 16.56
CA VAL A 91 -1.63 14.24 15.75
C VAL A 91 -0.81 13.00 16.07
N TYR A 92 -0.56 12.17 15.06
CA TYR A 92 0.27 10.98 15.16
C TYR A 92 1.58 11.22 14.42
N ASN A 93 2.71 11.09 15.13
CA ASN A 93 4.02 11.07 14.50
C ASN A 93 4.17 9.77 13.71
N VAL A 94 4.58 9.87 12.45
CA VAL A 94 4.76 8.74 11.55
C VAL A 94 6.24 8.61 11.22
N MET A 95 6.81 7.43 11.45
CA MET A 95 8.17 7.09 11.03
C MET A 95 8.08 5.99 9.98
N VAL A 96 8.62 6.24 8.79
CA VAL A 96 8.73 5.24 7.74
C VAL A 96 10.09 4.58 7.85
N GLY A 97 10.10 3.25 7.98
CA GLY A 97 11.33 2.48 8.08
C GLY A 97 12.08 2.48 6.75
N GLU A 98 13.32 2.91 6.76
CA GLU A 98 14.18 2.90 5.56
C GLU A 98 14.53 1.46 5.14
N GLY A 99 14.77 1.25 3.86
CA GLY A 99 15.34 0.02 3.34
C GLY A 99 16.75 -0.23 3.90
N GLY A 100 17.05 -1.48 4.21
CA GLY A 100 18.36 -1.90 4.68
C GLY A 100 19.42 -1.70 3.60
N GLY A 101 20.43 -0.88 3.90
CA GLY A 101 21.49 -0.55 2.97
C GLY A 101 22.48 -1.70 2.73
N ASN A 102 23.38 -1.49 1.79
CA ASN A 102 24.47 -2.42 1.50
C ASN A 102 25.56 -2.17 2.56
N SER A 103 25.84 -3.12 3.45
CA SER A 103 26.98 -2.98 4.36
C SER A 103 28.24 -3.17 3.52
N GLY A 104 29.11 -2.15 3.51
CA GLY A 104 30.33 -2.18 2.69
C GLY A 104 31.13 -3.47 2.85
N CYS A 105 31.77 -3.90 1.77
CA CYS A 105 32.51 -5.16 1.74
C CYS A 105 33.84 -5.06 2.50
N ALA A 106 34.04 -5.91 3.50
CA ALA A 106 35.33 -6.13 4.17
C ALA A 106 35.89 -7.50 3.79
N GLY A 107 36.46 -7.62 2.60
CA GLY A 107 36.83 -8.92 2.04
C GLY A 107 35.58 -9.70 1.62
N ASN A 108 35.52 -11.02 1.91
CA ASN A 108 34.34 -11.86 1.59
C ASN A 108 33.09 -11.47 2.40
N SER A 109 33.21 -10.55 3.37
CA SER A 109 32.13 -10.08 4.23
C SER A 109 31.41 -8.90 3.57
N CYS A 110 30.45 -9.18 2.69
CA CYS A 110 29.52 -8.17 2.16
C CYS A 110 28.14 -8.49 2.73
N PHE A 111 27.74 -7.85 3.82
CA PHE A 111 26.49 -8.15 4.49
C PHE A 111 25.41 -7.13 4.12
N GLY A 112 24.16 -7.54 4.11
CA GLY A 112 23.05 -6.60 3.99
C GLY A 112 22.79 -5.91 5.33
N GLY A 113 22.30 -4.68 5.32
CA GLY A 113 21.74 -4.02 6.49
C GLY A 113 20.31 -4.50 6.72
N GLU A 114 19.88 -4.58 7.99
CA GLU A 114 18.47 -4.81 8.32
C GLU A 114 17.62 -3.61 7.91
N GLY A 115 16.34 -3.85 7.59
CA GLY A 115 15.39 -2.80 7.31
C GLY A 115 14.97 -2.03 8.56
N GLY A 116 14.63 -0.76 8.38
CA GLY A 116 14.10 0.11 9.43
C GLY A 116 12.69 -0.29 9.87
N THR A 117 12.37 0.02 11.12
CA THR A 117 11.02 -0.17 11.67
C THR A 117 10.10 0.98 11.24
N THR A 118 8.88 0.66 10.81
CA THR A 118 7.83 1.64 10.53
C THR A 118 6.90 1.79 11.73
N ILE A 119 6.62 3.02 12.16
CA ILE A 119 5.86 3.35 13.37
C ILE A 119 4.75 4.36 13.05
N PHE A 120 3.55 4.11 13.58
CA PHE A 120 2.44 5.05 13.56
C PHE A 120 2.04 5.44 14.99
N GLY A 121 2.55 6.59 15.45
CA GLY A 121 2.39 7.07 16.81
C GLY A 121 2.85 6.05 17.85
N ASN A 122 2.04 5.85 18.88
CA ASN A 122 2.18 4.77 19.86
C ASN A 122 1.20 3.62 19.62
N LEU A 123 0.48 3.64 18.50
CA LEU A 123 -0.62 2.72 18.22
C LEU A 123 -0.13 1.42 17.59
N LEU A 124 0.82 1.53 16.66
CA LEU A 124 1.20 0.42 15.81
C LEU A 124 2.67 0.53 15.36
N MET A 125 3.31 -0.62 15.22
CA MET A 125 4.71 -0.74 14.79
C MET A 125 4.88 -2.02 13.96
N ALA A 126 5.67 -1.94 12.88
CA ALA A 126 6.18 -3.11 12.17
C ALA A 126 7.69 -3.07 12.07
N ALA A 127 8.31 -4.19 12.43
CA ALA A 127 9.73 -4.40 12.25
C ALA A 127 10.12 -4.40 10.77
N GLY A 128 11.35 -3.98 10.49
CA GLY A 128 11.93 -4.14 9.16
C GLY A 128 12.31 -5.59 8.86
N GLY A 129 12.67 -5.83 7.60
CA GLY A 129 13.12 -7.12 7.12
C GLY A 129 14.54 -7.43 7.60
N GLY A 130 14.79 -8.69 7.93
CA GLY A 130 16.12 -9.19 8.26
C GLY A 130 17.03 -9.21 7.04
N SER A 131 18.33 -9.13 7.31
CA SER A 131 19.39 -9.29 6.33
C SER A 131 20.25 -10.51 6.65
N VAL A 132 21.25 -10.76 5.80
CA VAL A 132 22.30 -11.74 6.07
C VAL A 132 23.47 -11.02 6.72
N SER A 133 23.74 -11.36 7.98
CA SER A 133 24.72 -10.68 8.85
C SER A 133 26.01 -11.47 9.08
N GLU A 134 26.04 -12.74 8.68
CA GLU A 134 27.22 -13.60 8.78
C GLU A 134 27.42 -14.45 7.53
N TYR A 135 28.61 -15.05 7.45
CA TYR A 135 28.93 -16.03 6.43
C TYR A 135 28.00 -17.24 6.49
N PHE A 136 27.65 -17.79 5.32
CA PHE A 136 26.94 -19.07 5.24
C PHE A 136 25.55 -19.06 5.90
N GLN A 137 24.89 -17.90 5.94
CA GLN A 137 23.51 -17.79 6.39
C GLN A 137 22.53 -17.93 5.22
N GLY A 138 21.29 -18.31 5.58
CA GLY A 138 20.16 -18.37 4.67
C GLY A 138 19.66 -16.99 4.24
N GLY A 139 18.48 -16.93 3.63
CA GLY A 139 17.83 -15.66 3.31
C GLY A 139 17.37 -14.90 4.56
N GLY A 140 17.25 -13.59 4.45
CA GLY A 140 16.72 -12.73 5.53
C GLY A 140 15.25 -13.03 5.81
N ALA A 141 14.87 -13.10 7.08
CA ALA A 141 13.47 -13.24 7.48
C ALA A 141 12.68 -11.94 7.26
N GLY A 142 11.37 -12.03 7.12
CA GLY A 142 10.57 -10.84 6.85
C GLY A 142 9.08 -11.08 6.84
N GLY A 143 8.35 -10.09 6.35
CA GLY A 143 6.97 -10.27 5.93
C GLY A 143 6.85 -11.39 4.89
N SER A 144 7.69 -11.33 3.86
CA SER A 144 8.05 -12.43 2.96
C SER A 144 9.56 -12.69 3.07
N GLY A 145 9.96 -13.96 3.11
CA GLY A 145 11.35 -14.34 3.30
C GLY A 145 12.24 -14.07 2.08
N GLY A 146 13.51 -13.73 2.28
CA GLY A 146 14.52 -13.69 1.23
C GLY A 146 14.93 -15.08 0.76
N GLY A 147 15.41 -15.23 -0.46
CA GLY A 147 15.89 -16.50 -1.00
C GLY A 147 17.23 -16.94 -0.39
N GLY A 148 17.43 -18.26 -0.30
CA GLY A 148 18.65 -18.85 0.24
C GLY A 148 19.87 -18.73 -0.68
N ALA A 149 21.06 -18.93 -0.12
CA ALA A 149 22.33 -18.79 -0.82
C ALA A 149 22.78 -20.06 -1.56
N GLY A 150 23.54 -19.87 -2.65
CA GLY A 150 24.06 -20.91 -3.53
C GLY A 150 25.57 -20.84 -3.76
N ASN A 151 26.40 -21.17 -2.77
CA ASN A 151 27.87 -21.10 -2.94
C ASN A 151 28.37 -21.91 -4.15
N ALA A 152 28.04 -23.20 -4.24
CA ALA A 152 28.40 -24.01 -5.40
C ALA A 152 27.19 -24.30 -6.31
N GLY A 153 26.27 -23.38 -6.52
CA GLY A 153 25.08 -23.61 -7.36
C GLY A 153 24.12 -22.43 -7.35
N PHE A 154 22.84 -22.71 -7.61
CA PHE A 154 21.79 -21.71 -7.67
C PHE A 154 21.41 -21.18 -6.29
N GLY A 155 20.97 -19.91 -6.24
CA GLY A 155 20.29 -19.34 -5.08
C GLY A 155 18.80 -19.66 -5.08
N GLY A 156 18.10 -19.32 -4.01
CA GLY A 156 16.64 -19.45 -3.92
C GLY A 156 15.91 -18.18 -4.37
N ILE A 157 14.68 -18.33 -4.88
CA ILE A 157 13.78 -17.21 -5.18
C ILE A 157 13.26 -16.62 -3.85
N GLY A 158 13.07 -15.30 -3.79
CA GLY A 158 12.43 -14.65 -2.64
C GLY A 158 10.94 -15.04 -2.51
N GLY A 159 10.45 -15.10 -1.29
CA GLY A 159 9.05 -15.34 -0.99
C GLY A 159 8.17 -14.15 -1.40
N ALA A 160 6.87 -14.40 -1.50
CA ALA A 160 5.86 -13.39 -1.79
C ALA A 160 4.60 -13.63 -0.96
N GLY A 161 3.92 -12.56 -0.55
CA GLY A 161 2.62 -12.67 0.09
C GLY A 161 2.62 -13.44 1.41
N GLY A 162 3.69 -13.30 2.21
CA GLY A 162 3.79 -13.99 3.50
C GLY A 162 4.51 -15.33 3.46
N THR A 163 4.98 -15.80 2.29
CA THR A 163 5.70 -17.08 2.19
C THR A 163 7.16 -16.95 2.62
N ASP A 164 7.73 -18.08 2.98
CA ASP A 164 9.18 -18.26 3.06
C ASP A 164 9.82 -18.04 1.69
N GLY A 165 11.09 -17.65 1.69
CA GLY A 165 11.93 -17.74 0.50
C GLY A 165 12.30 -19.19 0.21
N GLU A 166 12.63 -19.48 -1.03
CA GLU A 166 13.10 -20.81 -1.40
C GLU A 166 14.52 -21.06 -0.90
N ASP A 167 14.82 -22.33 -0.61
CA ASP A 167 16.17 -22.75 -0.28
C ASP A 167 17.09 -22.60 -1.52
N GLY A 168 18.28 -22.07 -1.28
CA GLY A 168 19.36 -22.18 -2.25
C GLY A 168 19.95 -23.59 -2.20
N ARG A 169 20.97 -23.85 -3.03
CA ARG A 169 21.63 -25.17 -3.03
C ARG A 169 22.23 -25.55 -1.68
N GLN A 170 22.67 -24.59 -0.88
CA GLN A 170 23.36 -24.85 0.40
C GLN A 170 22.61 -24.35 1.63
N TYR A 171 21.87 -23.25 1.50
CA TYR A 171 21.34 -22.53 2.65
C TYR A 171 19.85 -22.28 2.51
N PRO A 172 19.10 -22.36 3.62
CA PRO A 172 17.66 -22.22 3.58
C PRO A 172 17.24 -20.81 3.19
N GLY A 173 16.02 -20.67 2.70
CA GLY A 173 15.38 -19.36 2.57
C GLY A 173 15.04 -18.74 3.93
N GLY A 174 14.80 -17.44 3.90
CA GLY A 174 14.28 -16.69 5.04
C GLY A 174 12.82 -17.05 5.32
N GLN A 175 12.42 -16.92 6.57
CA GLN A 175 11.05 -17.18 6.99
C GLN A 175 10.14 -15.98 6.68
N GLY A 176 8.94 -16.25 6.16
CA GLY A 176 7.87 -15.28 6.00
C GLY A 176 6.95 -15.22 7.23
N GLN A 177 6.07 -14.22 7.28
CA GLN A 177 5.11 -14.04 8.38
C GLN A 177 3.90 -15.00 8.31
N GLY A 178 3.78 -15.77 7.23
CA GLY A 178 2.71 -16.71 6.94
C GLY A 178 1.59 -16.09 6.10
N ILE A 179 1.16 -16.82 5.07
CA ILE A 179 0.12 -16.39 4.10
C ILE A 179 -1.19 -15.97 4.80
N ALA A 180 -1.61 -16.72 5.82
CA ALA A 180 -2.88 -16.44 6.51
C ALA A 180 -2.84 -15.07 7.22
N THR A 181 -1.75 -14.78 7.92
CA THR A 181 -1.51 -13.48 8.57
C THR A 181 -1.45 -12.37 7.54
N TRP A 182 -0.69 -12.59 6.46
CA TRP A 182 -0.51 -11.62 5.38
C TRP A 182 -1.85 -11.22 4.74
N ASN A 183 -2.64 -12.20 4.30
CA ASN A 183 -3.93 -11.95 3.65
C ASN A 183 -4.94 -11.29 4.59
N ALA A 184 -4.93 -11.63 5.88
CA ALA A 184 -5.80 -11.00 6.86
C ALA A 184 -5.48 -9.49 7.01
N LEU A 185 -4.18 -9.14 7.03
CA LEU A 185 -3.74 -7.75 7.15
C LEU A 185 -4.02 -6.94 5.88
N LEU A 186 -3.78 -7.50 4.69
CA LEU A 186 -4.09 -6.81 3.43
C LEU A 186 -5.59 -6.55 3.26
N GLY A 187 -6.43 -7.49 3.70
CA GLY A 187 -7.89 -7.36 3.62
C GLY A 187 -8.50 -6.30 4.52
N MET A 188 -7.71 -5.65 5.38
CA MET A 188 -8.19 -4.55 6.25
C MET A 188 -8.43 -3.25 5.47
N ILE A 189 -7.72 -3.05 4.36
CA ILE A 189 -7.86 -1.88 3.49
C ILE A 189 -8.82 -2.24 2.35
N SER A 190 -9.94 -1.54 2.24
CA SER A 190 -11.02 -1.87 1.30
C SER A 190 -11.12 -0.90 0.11
N GLU A 191 -10.67 0.35 0.27
CA GLU A 191 -10.81 1.38 -0.77
C GLU A 191 -9.67 1.38 -1.77
N GLN A 192 -8.52 0.82 -1.40
CA GLN A 192 -7.36 0.68 -2.27
C GLN A 192 -7.04 -0.80 -2.50
N SER A 193 -6.51 -1.12 -3.69
CA SER A 193 -6.04 -2.46 -3.96
C SER A 193 -4.66 -2.63 -3.34
N VAL A 194 -4.61 -3.21 -2.14
CA VAL A 194 -3.34 -3.60 -1.51
C VAL A 194 -3.08 -5.07 -1.80
N THR A 195 -2.00 -5.37 -2.51
CA THR A 195 -1.64 -6.73 -2.93
C THR A 195 -0.21 -7.09 -2.56
N ALA A 196 0.11 -8.37 -2.59
CA ALA A 196 1.50 -8.83 -2.42
C ALA A 196 2.34 -8.44 -3.65
N GLY A 197 3.51 -7.89 -3.42
CA GLY A 197 4.53 -7.77 -4.46
C GLY A 197 5.26 -9.09 -4.69
N ALA A 198 5.84 -9.24 -5.88
CA ALA A 198 6.60 -10.43 -6.23
C ALA A 198 7.92 -10.52 -5.46
N GLY A 199 8.35 -11.73 -5.12
CA GLY A 199 9.71 -11.99 -4.68
C GLY A 199 10.71 -11.84 -5.83
N GLY A 200 11.95 -11.53 -5.47
CA GLY A 200 13.06 -11.40 -6.40
C GLY A 200 13.52 -12.75 -6.93
N LEU A 201 14.01 -12.78 -8.16
CA LEU A 201 14.56 -13.96 -8.80
C LEU A 201 15.93 -14.29 -8.21
N ALA A 202 16.21 -15.59 -8.11
CA ALA A 202 17.53 -16.08 -7.76
C ALA A 202 18.55 -15.85 -8.88
N GLY A 203 19.84 -15.87 -8.54
CA GLY A 203 20.86 -16.11 -9.56
C GLY A 203 20.84 -17.59 -10.02
N GLU A 204 21.05 -17.82 -11.32
CA GLU A 204 20.92 -19.16 -11.92
C GLU A 204 22.26 -19.93 -12.07
N SER A 205 23.38 -19.34 -11.66
CA SER A 205 24.73 -19.86 -11.93
C SER A 205 25.43 -20.39 -10.67
N SER A 206 26.66 -20.91 -10.81
CA SER A 206 27.51 -21.22 -9.64
C SER A 206 27.87 -19.95 -8.89
N HIS A 207 27.82 -19.98 -7.56
CA HIS A 207 27.97 -18.79 -6.72
C HIS A 207 26.89 -17.75 -7.03
N ALA A 208 25.65 -18.22 -7.15
CA ALA A 208 24.48 -17.35 -7.18
C ALA A 208 23.99 -17.08 -5.76
N GLY A 209 23.54 -15.86 -5.55
CA GLY A 209 22.83 -15.52 -4.33
C GLY A 209 21.31 -15.61 -4.51
N GLY A 210 20.59 -15.51 -3.39
CA GLY A 210 19.13 -15.53 -3.34
C GLY A 210 18.46 -14.19 -3.65
N GLY A 211 17.22 -14.25 -4.16
CA GLY A 211 16.40 -13.08 -4.46
C GLY A 211 15.80 -12.42 -3.21
N GLY A 212 15.42 -11.15 -3.30
CA GLY A 212 14.81 -10.42 -2.18
C GLY A 212 13.35 -10.79 -1.92
N GLY A 213 12.87 -10.71 -0.68
CA GLY A 213 11.45 -10.95 -0.36
C GLY A 213 10.50 -9.88 -0.93
N GLY A 214 9.32 -10.27 -1.38
CA GLY A 214 8.29 -9.36 -1.90
C GLY A 214 7.64 -8.50 -0.81
N GLY A 215 7.44 -7.22 -1.11
CA GLY A 215 6.76 -6.23 -0.27
C GLY A 215 5.25 -6.17 -0.53
N ILE A 216 4.66 -5.00 -0.36
CA ILE A 216 3.27 -4.72 -0.76
C ILE A 216 3.18 -3.76 -1.95
N LEU A 217 2.13 -3.91 -2.75
CA LEU A 217 1.77 -3.00 -3.83
C LEU A 217 0.49 -2.27 -3.44
N ILE A 218 0.44 -0.97 -3.73
CA ILE A 218 -0.75 -0.13 -3.57
C ILE A 218 -1.20 0.26 -4.98
N ASP A 219 -2.38 -0.20 -5.36
CA ASP A 219 -2.94 -0.03 -6.71
C ASP A 219 -1.99 -0.55 -7.81
N GLY A 220 -1.25 -1.62 -7.48
CA GLY A 220 -0.25 -2.23 -8.36
C GLY A 220 1.10 -1.50 -8.42
N LEU A 221 1.27 -0.43 -7.65
CA LEU A 221 2.51 0.35 -7.57
C LEU A 221 3.30 0.04 -6.30
N GLY A 222 4.62 0.13 -6.39
CA GLY A 222 5.50 0.03 -5.23
C GLY A 222 6.97 0.18 -5.61
N LEU A 223 7.81 0.44 -4.61
CA LEU A 223 9.26 0.51 -4.77
C LEU A 223 9.83 -0.89 -4.99
N ALA A 224 10.88 -1.03 -5.78
CA ALA A 224 11.60 -2.30 -5.88
C ALA A 224 12.80 -2.26 -4.92
N GLY A 225 13.10 -3.39 -4.28
CA GLY A 225 14.41 -3.61 -3.70
C GLY A 225 15.48 -3.51 -4.80
N GLY A 226 16.68 -3.09 -4.43
CA GLY A 226 17.81 -3.06 -5.34
C GLY A 226 18.19 -4.48 -5.79
N ASP A 227 18.60 -4.59 -7.04
CA ASP A 227 19.24 -5.80 -7.54
C ASP A 227 20.65 -5.93 -6.97
N GLY A 228 21.08 -7.17 -6.74
CA GLY A 228 22.47 -7.43 -6.45
C GLY A 228 23.34 -7.21 -7.68
N PHE A 229 24.53 -6.67 -7.47
CA PHE A 229 25.45 -6.47 -8.59
C PHE A 229 26.05 -7.81 -9.03
N GLY A 230 25.96 -8.08 -10.34
CA GLY A 230 26.44 -9.31 -10.95
C GLY A 230 27.31 -9.00 -12.16
N ALA A 231 28.60 -9.32 -12.08
CA ALA A 231 29.56 -8.95 -13.12
C ALA A 231 29.81 -10.05 -14.19
N SER A 232 29.72 -11.33 -13.81
CA SER A 232 29.77 -12.48 -14.75
C SER A 232 28.45 -13.21 -14.92
N PHE A 233 27.54 -13.01 -13.98
CA PHE A 233 26.24 -13.65 -13.88
C PHE A 233 25.25 -12.57 -13.47
N ALA A 234 24.01 -12.63 -13.95
CA ALA A 234 22.97 -11.75 -13.41
C ALA A 234 22.91 -11.95 -11.89
N GLY A 235 23.07 -10.86 -11.13
CA GLY A 235 22.85 -10.90 -9.69
C GLY A 235 21.39 -11.26 -9.41
N ALA A 236 21.11 -11.68 -8.18
CA ALA A 236 19.73 -11.91 -7.80
C ALA A 236 18.97 -10.57 -7.78
N THR A 237 17.70 -10.58 -8.15
CA THR A 237 16.92 -9.35 -8.19
C THR A 237 16.34 -9.01 -6.83
N GLY A 238 16.08 -7.74 -6.60
CA GLY A 238 15.26 -7.31 -5.47
C GLY A 238 13.83 -7.82 -5.59
N GLY A 239 13.13 -7.87 -4.46
CA GLY A 239 11.68 -8.04 -4.45
C GLY A 239 10.98 -6.77 -4.93
N ILE A 240 9.69 -6.86 -5.22
CA ILE A 240 8.86 -5.75 -5.66
C ILE A 240 7.90 -5.34 -4.53
N GLY A 241 7.68 -4.05 -4.35
CA GLY A 241 6.74 -3.47 -3.39
C GLY A 241 7.40 -2.70 -2.24
N TYR A 242 6.63 -1.85 -1.57
CA TYR A 242 7.09 -1.19 -0.35
C TYR A 242 7.52 -2.22 0.67
N GLY A 243 8.64 -1.96 1.34
CA GLY A 243 9.29 -2.87 2.25
C GLY A 243 9.92 -4.09 1.59
N ALA A 244 10.03 -4.18 0.25
CA ALA A 244 10.66 -5.33 -0.40
C ALA A 244 12.15 -5.48 -0.04
N GLY A 245 12.62 -6.73 0.05
CA GLY A 245 14.02 -7.04 0.32
C GLY A 245 14.92 -6.85 -0.90
N GLY A 246 16.20 -6.59 -0.66
CA GLY A 246 17.22 -6.48 -1.70
C GLY A 246 17.71 -7.84 -2.20
N GLY A 247 18.06 -7.90 -3.48
CA GLY A 247 18.67 -9.08 -4.10
C GLY A 247 20.14 -9.20 -3.72
N SER A 248 20.62 -10.42 -3.58
CA SER A 248 22.03 -10.66 -3.26
C SER A 248 22.96 -10.52 -4.48
N GLY A 249 24.21 -10.14 -4.20
CA GLY A 249 25.25 -9.99 -5.22
C GLY A 249 25.77 -11.34 -5.75
N GLY A 250 26.42 -11.32 -6.92
CA GLY A 250 27.11 -12.48 -7.47
C GLY A 250 28.59 -12.57 -7.04
N TYR A 251 29.23 -13.72 -7.25
CA TYR A 251 30.68 -13.84 -7.17
C TYR A 251 31.32 -13.89 -8.56
N GLN A 252 32.41 -13.15 -8.74
CA GLN A 252 33.26 -13.25 -9.91
C GLN A 252 34.72 -13.24 -9.50
N SER A 253 35.47 -14.26 -9.95
CA SER A 253 36.93 -14.27 -9.82
C SER A 253 37.53 -13.07 -10.59
N GLY A 254 38.14 -12.13 -9.88
CA GLY A 254 38.90 -11.02 -10.46
C GLY A 254 38.22 -9.65 -10.46
N MET A 255 36.91 -9.56 -10.21
CA MET A 255 36.22 -8.26 -10.03
C MET A 255 35.99 -7.89 -8.56
N GLY A 256 36.51 -8.71 -7.64
CA GLY A 256 36.31 -8.52 -6.21
C GLY A 256 34.89 -8.84 -5.78
N TYR A 257 34.59 -8.43 -4.56
CA TYR A 257 33.35 -8.77 -3.88
C TYR A 257 32.23 -7.81 -4.31
N GLN A 258 31.16 -8.37 -4.85
CA GLN A 258 30.03 -7.59 -5.34
C GLN A 258 29.03 -7.34 -4.22
N MET A 259 28.47 -6.14 -4.20
CA MET A 259 27.47 -5.74 -3.21
C MET A 259 26.10 -6.32 -3.58
N GLY A 260 25.34 -6.76 -2.58
CA GLY A 260 23.91 -6.97 -2.74
C GLY A 260 23.19 -5.63 -2.90
N GLY A 261 21.92 -5.68 -3.31
CA GLY A 261 21.07 -4.52 -3.41
C GLY A 261 20.45 -4.11 -2.08
N ALA A 262 20.10 -2.84 -1.95
CA ALA A 262 19.40 -2.32 -0.78
C ALA A 262 17.95 -2.84 -0.73
N GLY A 263 17.36 -2.91 0.46
CA GLY A 263 15.91 -3.06 0.60
C GLY A 263 15.17 -1.79 0.16
N ALA A 264 13.86 -1.90 -0.04
CA ALA A 264 12.96 -0.77 -0.27
C ALA A 264 12.42 -0.23 1.07
N ASP A 265 12.13 1.07 1.10
CA ASP A 265 11.51 1.72 2.24
C ASP A 265 10.10 1.17 2.51
N GLY A 266 9.68 1.23 3.77
CA GLY A 266 8.34 0.87 4.19
C GLY A 266 7.27 1.86 3.73
N VAL A 267 6.04 1.66 4.19
CA VAL A 267 4.93 2.60 3.95
C VAL A 267 3.89 2.47 5.05
N VAL A 268 3.11 3.53 5.26
CA VAL A 268 1.90 3.51 6.09
C VAL A 268 0.68 3.86 5.24
N ILE A 269 -0.38 3.08 5.39
CA ILE A 269 -1.68 3.30 4.76
C ILE A 269 -2.69 3.55 5.87
N VAL A 270 -3.40 4.68 5.80
CA VAL A 270 -4.45 5.04 6.75
C VAL A 270 -5.76 5.18 5.98
N GLN A 271 -6.77 4.39 6.35
CA GLN A 271 -8.12 4.47 5.83
C GLN A 271 -9.09 4.93 6.91
N TYR A 272 -10.02 5.82 6.57
CA TYR A 272 -11.08 6.29 7.46
C TYR A 272 -12.35 6.60 6.68
N ALA A 273 -13.50 6.59 7.35
CA ALA A 273 -14.72 7.08 6.74
C ALA A 273 -14.59 8.60 6.54
N ASP A 274 -14.74 9.07 5.30
CA ASP A 274 -14.90 10.50 5.08
C ASP A 274 -16.22 10.91 5.72
N ALA A 275 -16.20 11.99 6.49
CA ALA A 275 -17.42 12.51 7.07
C ALA A 275 -18.30 12.93 5.89
N ALA A 276 -19.37 12.17 5.63
CA ALA A 276 -20.34 12.54 4.62
C ALA A 276 -20.69 14.01 4.88
N ILE A 277 -20.32 14.89 3.95
CA ILE A 277 -20.56 16.32 4.10
C ILE A 277 -22.04 16.45 4.40
N ALA A 278 -22.37 16.75 5.67
CA ALA A 278 -23.75 16.81 6.10
C ALA A 278 -24.40 17.80 5.13
N PRO A 279 -25.50 17.40 4.45
CA PRO A 279 -26.08 18.22 3.40
C PRO A 279 -26.27 19.62 3.99
N VAL A 280 -25.55 20.60 3.42
CA VAL A 280 -25.56 21.98 3.92
C VAL A 280 -27.04 22.35 4.05
N PRO A 281 -27.53 22.70 5.25
CA PRO A 281 -28.96 22.92 5.44
C PRO A 281 -29.40 23.96 4.43
N LEU A 282 -30.29 23.56 3.51
CA LEU A 282 -30.83 24.48 2.52
C LEU A 282 -31.37 25.69 3.28
N PRO A 283 -30.99 26.92 2.90
CA PRO A 283 -31.49 28.10 3.59
C PRO A 283 -33.02 28.05 3.60
N ALA A 284 -33.63 28.31 4.76
CA ALA A 284 -35.08 28.15 4.99
C ALA A 284 -35.96 28.91 3.97
N SER A 285 -35.39 29.86 3.23
CA SER A 285 -36.03 30.59 2.13
C SER A 285 -36.38 29.72 0.91
N PHE A 286 -35.80 28.53 0.73
CA PHE A 286 -36.12 27.64 -0.39
C PHE A 286 -37.43 26.84 -0.19
N GLY A 287 -37.91 26.70 1.06
CA GLY A 287 -39.14 25.96 1.37
C GLY A 287 -40.45 26.64 0.94
N MET A 288 -40.43 27.94 0.69
CA MET A 288 -41.66 28.69 0.38
C MET A 288 -42.09 28.64 -1.10
N LEU A 289 -41.25 28.11 -2.01
CA LEU A 289 -41.59 28.09 -3.44
C LEU A 289 -42.35 26.82 -3.89
N LEU A 290 -42.23 25.71 -3.16
CA LEU A 290 -42.85 24.43 -3.55
C LEU A 290 -44.29 24.25 -3.04
N ALA A 291 -44.67 24.93 -1.94
CA ALA A 291 -46.05 24.88 -1.43
C ALA A 291 -47.04 25.67 -2.30
N GLY A 292 -46.58 26.57 -3.18
CA GLY A 292 -47.43 27.42 -4.02
C GLY A 292 -47.85 26.81 -5.37
N CYS A 293 -47.19 25.77 -5.86
CA CYS A 293 -47.45 25.21 -7.20
C CYS A 293 -48.43 24.01 -7.21
N GLY A 294 -48.77 23.45 -6.04
CA GLY A 294 -49.63 22.26 -5.94
C GLY A 294 -51.13 22.48 -6.19
N SER A 295 -51.61 23.72 -6.24
CA SER A 295 -53.05 24.03 -6.30
C SER A 295 -53.58 24.41 -7.70
N LEU A 296 -52.74 24.42 -8.75
CA LEU A 296 -53.14 24.96 -10.06
C LEU A 296 -53.47 23.95 -11.17
N LEU A 297 -53.71 22.66 -10.86
CA LEU A 297 -53.88 21.61 -11.89
C LEU A 297 -55.16 20.76 -11.81
N LEU A 298 -56.23 21.24 -11.16
CA LEU A 298 -57.56 20.61 -11.22
C LEU A 298 -58.61 21.54 -11.85
N ARG A 299 -58.63 21.66 -13.19
CA ARG A 299 -59.84 22.12 -13.92
C ARG A 299 -59.81 21.67 -15.39
N ARG A 300 -59.89 20.36 -15.64
CA ARG A 300 -60.26 19.85 -16.97
C ARG A 300 -61.76 20.04 -17.19
N ARG A 301 -62.09 20.94 -18.13
CA ARG A 301 -63.46 21.25 -18.57
C ARG A 301 -64.12 20.03 -19.22
N ARG A 302 -65.32 19.67 -18.77
CA ARG A 302 -66.32 18.98 -19.59
C ARG A 302 -66.74 19.92 -20.73
N LYS A 303 -66.79 19.42 -21.96
CA LYS A 303 -67.59 20.02 -23.02
C LYS A 303 -68.59 18.97 -23.51
N ALA A 304 -69.85 19.38 -23.50
CA ALA A 304 -70.97 18.75 -24.17
C ALA A 304 -71.05 19.26 -25.61
N ALA A 305 -71.31 18.34 -26.54
CA ALA A 305 -72.23 18.39 -27.68
C ALA A 305 -71.97 17.13 -28.50
#